data_AF-A0A915N8M4-F1
#
_entry.id   AF-A0A915N8M4-F1
#
_cell.length_a   1.000
_cell.length_b   1.000
_cell.length_c   1.000
_cell.angle_alpha   90.00
_cell.angle_beta   90.00
_cell.angle_gamma   90.00
#
_symmetry.space_group_name_H-M   'P 1'
#
loop_
_entity.id
_entity.type
_entity.pdbx_description
1 polymer ?
#
loop_
_entity_poly.entity_id
_entity_poly.type
_entity_poly.pdbx_seq_one_letter_code
_entity_poly.pdbx_strand_id
1 'polypeptide(L)'
;MPKLLKIRRRVKNVALKYTNAQVKVREITSNDPWGPTTALMSEIADMTYALILFDEVMSIIWKRLNDHGKNWRHVYKSMVLLDYLIKCGSERVVKQCKEKISSIEILKDFQHIEENRDQGLNVRTKANQLVALLTDDEKLKSERARFILTRRRFMHIETFGISSDGTRRAGTSCGRTIDSNGGPVDPEFEEARPSSLGEEEMQLQIALALSKDGDGPVEFEEVRPYWASLFLFICQLLTK
;
A
#
# COMPACT_ATOMS: atom_id res chain seq x y z
N MET A 1 -23.68 -8.09 10.19
CA MET A 1 -23.70 -6.67 10.66
C MET A 1 -23.02 -5.62 9.75
N PRO A 2 -21.99 -5.88 8.90
CA PRO A 2 -21.31 -4.80 8.14
C PRO A 2 -22.12 -4.21 6.98
N LYS A 3 -23.11 -4.95 6.45
CA LYS A 3 -24.00 -4.49 5.37
C LYS A 3 -24.88 -3.30 5.79
N LEU A 4 -25.37 -3.29 7.03
CA LEU A 4 -26.23 -2.23 7.57
C LEU A 4 -25.50 -0.88 7.73
N LEU A 5 -24.24 -0.89 8.14
CA LEU A 5 -23.41 0.32 8.25
C LEU A 5 -23.07 0.92 6.87
N LYS A 6 -22.77 0.07 5.87
CA LYS A 6 -22.58 0.50 4.48
C LYS A 6 -23.87 1.11 3.89
N ILE A 7 -25.03 0.49 4.15
CA ILE A 7 -26.32 1.00 3.69
C ILE A 7 -26.66 2.34 4.37
N ARG A 8 -26.52 2.45 5.69
CA ARG A 8 -26.74 3.71 6.42
C ARG A 8 -25.82 4.83 5.96
N ARG A 9 -24.56 4.51 5.59
CA ARG A 9 -23.61 5.46 5.03
C ARG A 9 -24.04 5.92 3.63
N ARG A 10 -24.48 5.00 2.75
CA ARG A 10 -25.05 5.33 1.43
C ARG A 10 -26.28 6.24 1.53
N VAL A 11 -27.22 5.93 2.44
CA VAL A 11 -28.42 6.76 2.68
C VAL A 11 -28.04 8.16 3.16
N LYS A 12 -27.08 8.28 4.10
CA LYS A 12 -26.56 9.58 4.53
C LYS A 12 -25.87 10.35 3.40
N ASN A 13 -25.19 9.67 2.48
CA ASN A 13 -24.49 10.31 1.37
C ASN A 13 -25.47 10.94 0.37
N VAL A 14 -26.57 10.26 0.08
CA VAL A 14 -27.65 10.78 -0.79
C VAL A 14 -28.38 11.94 -0.10
N ALA A 15 -28.70 11.80 1.19
CA ALA A 15 -29.39 12.84 1.96
C ALA A 15 -28.55 14.13 2.14
N LEU A 16 -27.22 14.01 2.16
CA LEU A 16 -26.30 15.13 2.38
C LEU A 16 -25.72 15.74 1.10
N LYS A 17 -26.12 15.27 -0.09
CA LYS A 17 -25.59 15.70 -1.39
C LYS A 17 -24.04 15.70 -1.44
N TYR A 18 -23.40 14.73 -0.77
CA TYR A 18 -21.95 14.65 -0.81
C TYR A 18 -21.50 14.31 -2.23
N THR A 19 -20.46 15.01 -2.71
CA THR A 19 -19.86 14.69 -4.00
C THR A 19 -19.24 13.30 -3.95
N ASN A 20 -19.07 12.69 -5.13
CA ASN A 20 -18.46 11.37 -5.25
C ASN A 20 -17.06 11.34 -4.59
N ALA A 21 -16.29 12.42 -4.72
CA ALA A 21 -15.00 12.59 -4.06
C ALA A 21 -15.10 12.50 -2.53
N GLN A 22 -16.04 13.24 -1.93
CA GLN A 22 -16.23 13.24 -0.48
C GLN A 22 -16.63 11.87 0.06
N VAL A 23 -17.46 11.13 -0.69
CA VAL A 23 -17.85 9.76 -0.32
C VAL A 23 -16.64 8.84 -0.31
N LYS A 24 -15.83 8.84 -1.38
CA LYS A 24 -14.64 7.98 -1.49
C LYS A 24 -13.61 8.28 -0.42
N VAL A 25 -13.33 9.55 -0.16
CA VAL A 25 -12.36 9.94 0.89
C VAL A 25 -12.84 9.54 2.28
N ARG A 26 -14.15 9.66 2.57
CA ARG A 26 -14.72 9.20 3.86
C ARG A 26 -14.73 7.69 4.01
N GLU A 27 -14.87 6.96 2.91
CA GLU A 27 -14.82 5.50 2.90
C GLU A 27 -13.40 5.01 3.17
N ILE A 28 -12.41 5.56 2.47
CA ILE A 28 -11.02 5.12 2.61
C ILE A 28 -10.41 5.52 3.96
N THR A 29 -10.85 6.64 4.53
CA THR A 29 -10.43 7.12 5.86
C THR A 29 -11.39 6.69 6.98
N SER A 30 -12.18 5.63 6.77
CA SER A 30 -13.12 5.12 7.77
C SER A 30 -12.41 4.43 8.95
N ASN A 31 -13.04 4.44 10.13
CA ASN A 31 -12.54 3.75 11.34
C ASN A 31 -12.64 2.21 11.29
N ASP A 32 -12.90 1.66 10.11
CA ASP A 32 -13.06 0.22 9.93
C ASP A 32 -11.69 -0.49 10.05
N PRO A 33 -11.60 -1.78 10.45
CA PRO A 33 -10.31 -2.40 10.74
C PRO A 33 -9.44 -2.74 9.53
N TRP A 34 -10.01 -2.75 8.32
CA TRP A 34 -9.29 -3.05 7.09
C TRP A 34 -8.57 -1.83 6.51
N GLY A 35 -7.42 -2.07 5.87
CA GLY A 35 -6.62 -1.04 5.23
C GLY A 35 -7.29 -0.39 4.01
N PRO A 36 -6.79 0.78 3.57
CA PRO A 36 -7.27 1.44 2.36
C PRO A 36 -6.92 0.63 1.11
N THR A 37 -7.87 0.44 0.20
CA THR A 37 -7.66 -0.29 -1.05
C THR A 37 -6.91 0.57 -2.07
N THR A 38 -5.89 0.01 -2.73
CA THR A 38 -5.09 0.71 -3.76
C THR A 38 -5.92 1.27 -4.90
N ALA A 39 -6.93 0.53 -5.39
CA ALA A 39 -7.85 1.01 -6.42
C ALA A 39 -8.55 2.32 -6.01
N LEU A 40 -9.10 2.35 -4.79
CA LEU A 40 -9.79 3.54 -4.27
C LEU A 40 -8.82 4.72 -4.05
N MET A 41 -7.57 4.45 -3.62
CA MET A 41 -6.54 5.50 -3.53
C MET A 41 -6.20 6.07 -4.90
N SER A 42 -6.09 5.22 -5.93
CA SER A 42 -5.81 5.67 -7.31
C SER A 42 -6.92 6.56 -7.84
N GLU A 43 -8.18 6.16 -7.66
CA GLU A 43 -9.32 6.97 -8.08
C GLU A 43 -9.35 8.34 -7.38
N ILE A 44 -9.02 8.39 -6.09
CA ILE A 44 -8.92 9.66 -5.35
C ILE A 44 -7.74 10.49 -5.86
N ALA A 45 -6.61 9.87 -6.18
CA ALA A 45 -5.45 10.56 -6.75
C ALA A 45 -5.81 11.27 -8.05
N ASP A 46 -6.58 10.62 -8.92
CA ASP A 46 -7.01 11.21 -10.19
C ASP A 46 -7.99 12.39 -9.95
N MET A 47 -8.84 12.32 -8.92
CA MET A 47 -9.72 13.43 -8.53
C MET A 47 -8.94 14.69 -8.09
N THR A 48 -7.73 14.56 -7.54
CA THR A 48 -6.94 15.71 -7.08
C THR A 48 -6.47 16.64 -8.19
N TYR A 49 -6.54 16.22 -9.45
CA TYR A 49 -6.23 17.08 -10.60
C TYR A 49 -7.33 18.10 -10.91
N ALA A 50 -8.58 17.85 -10.50
CA ALA A 50 -9.67 18.80 -10.65
C ALA A 50 -9.70 19.80 -9.48
N LEU A 51 -9.82 21.10 -9.78
CA LEU A 51 -9.66 22.16 -8.78
C LEU A 51 -10.65 22.04 -7.61
N ILE A 52 -11.94 21.88 -7.92
CA ILE A 52 -13.03 21.79 -6.93
C ILE A 52 -12.91 20.51 -6.10
N LEU A 53 -12.63 19.36 -6.74
CA LEU A 53 -12.53 18.07 -6.04
C LEU A 53 -11.30 18.01 -5.15
N PHE A 54 -10.20 18.66 -5.54
CA PHE A 54 -9.00 18.77 -4.71
C PHE A 54 -9.31 19.39 -3.34
N ASP A 55 -10.04 20.51 -3.30
CA ASP A 55 -10.35 21.19 -2.04
C ASP A 55 -11.24 20.31 -1.15
N GLU A 56 -12.18 19.57 -1.74
CA GLU A 56 -13.03 18.62 -1.01
C GLU A 56 -12.25 17.43 -0.44
N VAL A 57 -11.33 16.85 -1.23
CA VAL A 57 -10.48 15.73 -0.83
C VAL A 57 -9.56 16.16 0.31
N MET A 58 -8.81 17.24 0.12
CA MET A 58 -7.83 17.70 1.10
C MET A 58 -8.49 18.18 2.39
N SER A 59 -9.64 18.86 2.31
CA SER A 59 -10.44 19.27 3.47
C SER A 59 -10.74 18.10 4.41
N ILE A 60 -11.19 16.97 3.86
CA ILE A 60 -11.51 15.78 4.66
C ILE A 60 -10.24 15.17 5.25
N ILE A 61 -9.17 15.06 4.48
CA ILE A 61 -7.89 14.50 4.95
C ILE A 61 -7.37 15.31 6.16
N TRP A 62 -7.29 16.63 6.03
CA TRP A 62 -6.82 17.50 7.12
C TRP A 62 -7.72 17.42 8.35
N LYS A 63 -9.04 17.32 8.16
CA LYS A 63 -9.97 17.11 9.27
C LYS A 63 -9.69 15.80 10.01
N ARG A 64 -9.40 14.72 9.29
CA ARG A 64 -9.14 13.39 9.87
C ARG A 64 -7.75 13.26 10.49
N LEU A 65 -6.76 13.98 9.98
CA LEU A 65 -5.43 14.03 10.59
C LEU A 65 -5.45 14.67 11.98
N ASN A 66 -6.40 15.59 12.22
CA ASN A 66 -6.63 16.22 13.52
C ASN A 66 -7.58 15.41 14.44
N ASP A 67 -7.93 14.15 14.11
CA ASP A 67 -8.65 13.28 15.05
C ASP A 67 -7.70 12.76 16.16
N HIS A 68 -8.24 12.37 17.32
CA HIS A 68 -7.45 11.90 18.47
C HIS A 68 -8.06 10.66 19.15
N GLY A 69 -7.29 10.03 20.03
CA GLY A 69 -7.73 8.93 20.89
C GLY A 69 -8.25 7.72 20.12
N LYS A 70 -9.46 7.26 20.43
CA LYS A 70 -10.12 6.08 19.81
C LYS A 70 -10.30 6.15 18.28
N ASN A 71 -10.09 7.32 17.68
CA ASN A 71 -10.15 7.54 16.23
C ASN A 71 -8.77 7.48 15.56
N TRP A 72 -7.77 6.87 16.20
CA TRP A 72 -6.41 6.73 15.67
C TRP A 72 -6.35 6.14 14.24
N ARG A 73 -7.30 5.27 13.87
CA ARG A 73 -7.35 4.70 12.51
C ARG A 73 -7.71 5.75 11.46
N HIS A 74 -8.51 6.76 11.81
CA HIS A 74 -8.76 7.89 10.91
C HIS A 74 -7.46 8.63 10.61
N VAL A 75 -6.66 8.91 11.64
CA VAL A 75 -5.37 9.59 11.51
C VAL A 75 -4.45 8.74 10.63
N TYR A 76 -4.23 7.49 11.00
CA TYR A 76 -3.34 6.58 10.28
C TYR A 76 -3.74 6.40 8.81
N LYS A 77 -5.01 6.07 8.52
CA LYS A 77 -5.46 5.89 7.13
C LYS A 77 -5.42 7.17 6.32
N SER A 78 -5.63 8.33 6.95
CA SER A 78 -5.48 9.62 6.26
C SER A 78 -4.03 9.89 5.90
N MET A 79 -3.07 9.49 6.75
CA MET A 79 -1.65 9.57 6.41
C MET A 79 -1.26 8.60 5.30
N VAL A 80 -1.82 7.40 5.29
CA VAL A 80 -1.61 6.43 4.19
C VAL A 80 -2.13 6.99 2.87
N LEU A 81 -3.32 7.58 2.86
CA LEU A 81 -3.85 8.25 1.69
C LEU A 81 -2.97 9.44 1.29
N LEU A 82 -2.58 10.29 2.25
CA LEU A 82 -1.74 11.47 1.99
C LEU A 82 -0.39 11.09 1.36
N ASP A 83 0.26 10.04 1.86
CA ASP A 83 1.49 9.46 1.28
C ASP A 83 1.29 9.03 -0.17
N TYR A 84 0.18 8.35 -0.47
CA TYR A 84 -0.16 7.95 -1.83
C TYR A 84 -0.36 9.16 -2.75
N LEU A 85 -1.10 10.18 -2.28
CA LEU A 85 -1.36 11.40 -3.04
C LEU A 85 -0.09 12.24 -3.26
N ILE A 86 0.83 12.30 -2.29
CA ILE A 86 2.14 12.96 -2.44
C ILE A 86 2.99 12.28 -3.52
N LYS A 87 2.82 10.98 -3.76
CA LYS A 87 3.58 10.23 -4.77
C LYS A 87 3.01 10.29 -6.18
N CYS A 88 1.69 10.42 -6.34
CA CYS A 88 1.06 10.32 -7.68
C CYS A 88 -0.14 11.23 -7.95
N GLY A 89 -0.59 12.01 -6.96
CA GLY A 89 -1.62 13.03 -7.14
C GLY A 89 -1.08 14.32 -7.75
N SER A 90 -1.93 15.33 -7.80
CA SER A 90 -1.59 16.68 -8.28
C SER A 90 -0.43 17.32 -7.50
N GLU A 91 0.42 18.10 -8.17
CA GLU A 91 1.50 18.89 -7.53
C GLU A 91 0.96 19.84 -6.44
N ARG A 92 -0.31 20.23 -6.53
CA ARG A 92 -0.99 21.03 -5.50
C ARG A 92 -1.02 20.33 -4.14
N VAL A 93 -1.06 18.98 -4.12
CA VAL A 93 -1.01 18.19 -2.88
C VAL A 93 0.33 18.42 -2.19
N VAL A 94 1.43 18.28 -2.93
CA VAL A 94 2.80 18.50 -2.41
C VAL A 94 2.93 19.92 -1.85
N LYS A 95 2.49 20.93 -2.61
CA LYS A 95 2.54 22.32 -2.18
C LYS A 95 1.80 22.54 -0.86
N GLN A 96 0.55 22.08 -0.76
CA GLN A 96 -0.25 22.26 0.46
C GLN A 96 0.32 21.48 1.66
N CYS A 97 0.89 20.29 1.43
CA CYS A 97 1.56 19.51 2.48
C CYS A 97 2.80 20.22 3.03
N LYS A 98 3.59 20.87 2.17
CA LYS A 98 4.74 21.68 2.59
C LYS A 98 4.32 22.90 3.38
N GLU A 99 3.28 23.61 2.94
CA GLU A 99 2.73 24.77 3.65
C GLU A 99 2.20 24.42 5.04
N LYS A 100 1.70 23.20 5.23
CA LYS A 100 1.13 22.70 6.50
C LYS A 100 1.97 21.59 7.13
N ILE A 101 3.27 21.56 6.88
CA ILE A 101 4.14 20.46 7.33
C ILE A 101 4.11 20.29 8.85
N SER A 102 4.00 21.39 9.61
CA SER A 102 3.92 21.36 11.08
C SER A 102 2.73 20.55 11.60
N SER A 103 1.60 20.52 10.88
CA SER A 103 0.46 19.68 11.25
C SER A 103 0.79 18.18 11.14
N ILE A 104 1.67 17.80 10.22
CA ILE A 104 2.17 16.42 10.07
C ILE A 104 3.26 16.14 11.11
N GLU A 105 4.11 17.11 11.42
CA GLU A 105 5.17 16.97 12.43
C GLU A 105 4.62 16.67 13.83
N ILE A 106 3.51 17.31 14.24
CA ILE A 106 2.86 17.04 15.53
C ILE A 106 2.45 15.56 15.67
N LEU A 107 2.16 14.88 14.56
CA LEU A 107 1.78 13.45 14.58
C LEU A 107 2.97 12.51 14.87
N LYS A 108 4.21 13.01 14.88
CA LYS A 108 5.40 12.25 15.29
C LYS A 108 5.38 11.88 16.78
N ASP A 109 4.63 12.63 17.58
CA ASP A 109 4.46 12.39 19.01
C ASP A 109 3.08 11.80 19.34
N PHE A 110 2.35 11.30 18.33
CA PHE A 110 1.03 10.71 18.53
C PHE A 110 1.10 9.46 19.42
N GLN A 111 0.29 9.43 20.48
CA GLN A 111 0.23 8.32 21.43
C GLN A 111 -1.19 7.76 21.53
N HIS A 112 -1.31 6.44 21.38
CA HIS A 112 -2.55 5.73 21.66
C HIS A 112 -2.26 4.27 22.03
N ILE A 113 -2.65 3.86 23.23
CA ILE A 113 -2.54 2.48 23.70
C ILE A 113 -3.94 1.87 23.71
N GLU A 114 -4.11 0.74 23.01
CA GLU A 114 -5.34 -0.04 22.94
C GLU A 114 -4.99 -1.50 23.23
N GLU A 115 -5.66 -2.13 24.20
CA GLU A 115 -5.40 -3.53 24.59
C GLU A 115 -3.92 -3.83 24.91
N ASN A 116 -3.25 -2.93 25.65
CA ASN A 116 -1.81 -2.99 25.94
C ASN A 116 -0.89 -2.98 24.71
N ARG A 117 -1.39 -2.60 23.53
CA ARG A 117 -0.61 -2.40 22.31
C ARG A 117 -0.56 -0.92 21.95
N ASP A 118 0.64 -0.46 21.58
CA ASP A 118 0.82 0.91 21.09
C ASP A 118 0.38 1.01 19.62
N GLN A 119 -0.85 1.47 19.42
CA GLN A 119 -1.39 1.77 18.08
C GLN A 119 -0.84 3.08 17.53
N GLY A 120 -0.27 3.94 18.38
CA GLY A 120 0.35 5.20 17.98
C GLY A 120 1.67 5.00 17.24
N LEU A 121 2.39 3.89 17.46
CA LEU A 121 3.67 3.59 16.79
C LEU A 121 3.57 3.69 15.25
N ASN A 122 2.51 3.16 14.66
CA ASN A 122 2.31 3.17 13.21
C ASN A 122 2.10 4.59 12.68
N VAL A 123 1.36 5.42 13.43
CA VAL A 123 1.16 6.85 13.11
C VAL A 123 2.48 7.59 13.17
N ARG A 124 3.27 7.41 14.24
CA ARG A 124 4.56 8.06 14.42
C ARG A 124 5.57 7.68 13.34
N THR A 125 5.67 6.39 13.02
CA THR A 125 6.56 5.89 11.96
C THR A 125 6.19 6.50 10.60
N LYS A 126 4.90 6.53 10.25
CA LYS A 126 4.42 7.12 9.00
C LYS A 126 4.65 8.64 8.97
N ALA A 127 4.51 9.33 10.10
CA ALA A 127 4.72 10.79 10.20
C ALA A 127 6.18 11.13 9.90
N ASN A 128 7.11 10.39 10.52
CA ASN A 128 8.54 10.55 10.27
C ASN A 128 8.89 10.33 8.79
N GLN A 129 8.34 9.29 8.16
CA GLN A 129 8.56 9.02 6.73
C GLN A 129 8.03 10.15 5.84
N LEU A 130 6.83 10.65 6.12
CA LEU A 130 6.20 11.72 5.35
C LEU A 130 6.96 13.04 5.47
N VAL A 131 7.35 13.43 6.68
CA VAL A 131 8.15 14.65 6.92
C VAL A 131 9.49 14.52 6.19
N ALA A 132 10.19 13.39 6.34
CA ALA A 132 11.47 13.15 5.67
C ALA A 132 11.36 13.21 4.13
N LEU A 133 10.22 12.77 3.56
CA LEU A 133 9.97 12.87 2.13
C LEU A 133 9.65 14.30 1.68
N LEU A 134 8.91 15.08 2.49
CA LEU A 134 8.50 16.45 2.14
C LEU A 134 9.62 17.48 2.30
N THR A 135 10.63 17.19 3.13
CA THR A 135 11.79 18.06 3.36
C THR A 135 12.84 17.94 2.25
N ASP A 136 12.94 16.78 1.58
CA ASP A 136 13.93 16.52 0.53
C ASP A 136 13.29 16.54 -0.87
N ASP A 137 13.46 17.66 -1.57
CA ASP A 137 12.83 17.92 -2.87
C ASP A 137 13.33 16.99 -3.98
N GLU A 138 14.61 16.64 -3.98
CA GLU A 138 15.19 15.78 -4.99
C GLU A 138 14.73 14.33 -4.80
N LYS A 139 14.72 13.87 -3.54
CA LYS A 139 14.15 12.57 -3.19
C LYS A 139 12.66 12.50 -3.52
N LEU A 140 11.89 13.55 -3.24
CA LEU A 140 10.47 13.60 -3.57
C LEU A 140 10.23 13.50 -5.07
N LYS A 141 10.97 14.24 -5.90
CA LYS A 141 10.87 14.16 -7.37
C LYS A 141 11.17 12.75 -7.88
N SER A 142 12.25 12.15 -7.37
CA SER A 142 12.66 10.78 -7.72
C SER A 142 11.58 9.75 -7.35
N GLU A 143 11.06 9.83 -6.12
CA GLU A 143 9.99 8.95 -5.64
C GLU A 143 8.70 9.09 -6.47
N ARG A 144 8.29 10.32 -6.81
CA ARG A 144 7.13 10.56 -7.69
C ARG A 144 7.34 9.95 -9.08
N ALA A 145 8.50 10.20 -9.70
CA ALA A 145 8.81 9.64 -11.02
C ALA A 145 8.78 8.10 -11.02
N ARG A 146 9.43 7.49 -10.04
CA ARG A 146 9.46 6.03 -9.85
C ARG A 146 8.06 5.47 -9.60
N PHE A 147 7.30 6.07 -8.70
CA PHE A 147 5.98 5.58 -8.32
C PHE A 147 4.96 5.69 -9.46
N ILE A 148 4.95 6.80 -10.20
CA ILE A 148 4.06 6.98 -11.36
C ILE A 148 4.35 5.93 -12.43
N LEU A 149 5.63 5.64 -12.71
CA LEU A 149 6.01 4.60 -13.66
C LEU A 149 5.50 3.22 -13.23
N THR A 150 5.73 2.84 -11.97
CA THR A 150 5.23 1.57 -11.42
C THR A 150 3.71 1.49 -11.49
N ARG A 151 2.99 2.54 -11.07
CA ARG A 151 1.53 2.61 -11.12
C ARG A 151 0.99 2.39 -12.54
N ARG A 152 1.60 3.03 -13.55
CA ARG A 152 1.20 2.87 -14.96
C ARG A 152 1.36 1.43 -15.45
N ARG A 153 2.44 0.74 -15.06
CA ARG A 153 2.66 -0.67 -15.43
C ARG A 153 1.56 -1.57 -14.88
N PHE A 154 1.21 -1.42 -13.61
CA PHE A 154 0.13 -2.20 -12.99
C PHE A 154 -1.23 -1.96 -13.67
N MET A 155 -1.56 -0.71 -14.00
CA MET A 155 -2.82 -0.40 -14.70
C MET A 155 -2.86 -0.96 -16.13
N HIS A 156 -1.72 -1.05 -16.82
CA HIS A 156 -1.66 -1.58 -18.18
C HIS A 156 -1.82 -3.11 -18.21
N ILE A 157 -1.27 -3.81 -17.21
CA ILE A 157 -1.41 -5.27 -17.04
C ILE A 157 -2.87 -5.65 -16.79
N GLU A 158 -3.64 -4.84 -16.05
CA GLU A 158 -5.08 -5.09 -15.83
C GLU A 158 -5.94 -4.89 -17.08
N THR A 159 -5.46 -4.11 -18.07
CA THR A 159 -6.25 -3.73 -19.26
C THR A 159 -5.91 -4.58 -20.49
N PHE A 160 -4.67 -5.04 -20.60
CA PHE A 160 -4.21 -5.86 -21.73
C PHE A 160 -3.70 -7.20 -21.21
N GLY A 161 -4.49 -8.24 -21.44
CA GLY A 161 -4.00 -9.62 -21.36
C GLY A 161 -2.72 -9.75 -22.20
N ILE A 162 -1.76 -10.45 -21.61
CA ILE A 162 -0.38 -10.65 -22.08
C ILE A 162 -0.35 -10.90 -23.61
N SER A 163 0.13 -9.92 -24.37
CA SER A 163 0.70 -10.19 -25.70
C SER A 163 2.20 -10.36 -25.52
N SER A 164 2.63 -11.61 -25.46
CA SER A 164 4.04 -11.98 -25.55
C SER A 164 4.53 -11.61 -26.95
N ASP A 165 5.35 -10.55 -27.05
CA ASP A 165 6.31 -10.47 -28.15
C ASP A 165 7.71 -10.39 -27.58
N GLY A 166 8.51 -11.36 -28.00
CA GLY A 166 9.84 -11.61 -27.50
C GLY A 166 10.85 -10.69 -28.18
N THR A 167 11.66 -9.99 -27.40
CA THR A 167 12.96 -9.54 -27.87
C THR A 167 14.00 -9.77 -26.80
N ARG A 168 14.83 -10.79 -27.04
CA ARG A 168 16.04 -11.11 -26.28
C ARG A 168 17.17 -10.18 -26.71
N ARG A 169 17.95 -9.70 -25.73
CA ARG A 169 19.44 -9.59 -25.65
C ARG A 169 19.77 -8.42 -24.71
N ALA A 170 20.33 -8.62 -23.53
CA ALA A 170 21.62 -9.21 -23.13
C ALA A 170 22.52 -8.08 -22.60
N GLY A 171 22.90 -8.19 -21.33
CA GLY A 171 23.75 -7.23 -20.62
C GLY A 171 23.90 -7.60 -19.15
N THR A 172 24.20 -8.87 -18.88
CA THR A 172 24.51 -9.39 -17.55
C THR A 172 25.92 -8.93 -17.16
N SER A 173 26.04 -8.03 -16.18
CA SER A 173 27.23 -7.90 -15.35
C SER A 173 26.92 -8.50 -13.98
N CYS A 174 27.57 -9.62 -13.70
CA CYS A 174 27.59 -10.34 -12.43
C CYS A 174 27.92 -9.40 -11.26
N GLY A 175 26.94 -9.14 -10.40
CA GLY A 175 27.12 -8.51 -9.11
C GLY A 175 26.84 -9.52 -8.01
N ARG A 176 27.90 -10.05 -7.40
CA ARG A 176 27.86 -10.88 -6.20
C ARG A 176 27.08 -10.11 -5.12
N THR A 177 25.89 -10.57 -4.73
CA THR A 177 25.11 -9.93 -3.67
C THR A 177 25.74 -10.28 -2.32
N ILE A 178 26.36 -9.29 -1.69
CA ILE A 178 26.83 -9.35 -0.31
C ILE A 178 25.71 -8.78 0.55
N ASP A 179 25.31 -9.52 1.60
CA ASP A 179 24.35 -9.04 2.59
C ASP A 179 25.01 -7.99 3.51
N SER A 180 24.21 -7.24 4.27
CA SER A 180 24.72 -6.22 5.20
C SER A 180 25.44 -6.79 6.44
N ASN A 181 25.75 -8.09 6.46
CA ASN A 181 26.41 -8.77 7.57
C ASN A 181 27.59 -9.69 7.17
N GLY A 182 27.98 -9.70 5.89
CA GLY A 182 29.20 -10.37 5.42
C GLY A 182 29.18 -11.90 5.40
N GLY A 183 28.00 -12.53 5.34
CA GLY A 183 27.85 -14.00 5.30
C GLY A 183 27.67 -14.55 3.87
N PRO A 184 28.18 -15.76 3.54
CA PRO A 184 27.80 -16.46 2.32
C PRO A 184 26.29 -16.79 2.37
N VAL A 185 25.54 -16.40 1.34
CA VAL A 185 24.15 -16.83 1.14
C VAL A 185 24.12 -18.31 0.78
N ASP A 186 23.32 -19.09 1.50
CA ASP A 186 23.09 -20.52 1.24
C ASP A 186 22.54 -20.71 -0.19
N PRO A 187 23.23 -21.45 -1.08
CA PRO A 187 22.83 -21.61 -2.48
C PRO A 187 21.44 -22.25 -2.67
N GLU A 188 21.01 -23.03 -1.69
CA GLU A 188 19.76 -23.80 -1.73
C GLU A 188 18.50 -22.91 -1.65
N PHE A 189 18.61 -21.71 -1.08
CA PHE A 189 17.48 -20.78 -0.96
C PHE A 189 17.33 -19.84 -2.17
N GLU A 190 18.42 -19.63 -2.93
CA GLU A 190 18.37 -18.83 -4.16
C GLU A 190 17.78 -19.64 -5.33
N GLU A 191 18.01 -20.96 -5.34
CA GLU A 191 17.50 -21.87 -6.37
C GLU A 191 15.97 -22.09 -6.30
N ALA A 192 15.38 -21.95 -5.11
CA ALA A 192 13.93 -22.05 -4.93
C ALA A 192 13.17 -20.77 -5.31
N ARG A 193 13.87 -19.66 -5.56
CA ARG A 193 13.24 -18.38 -5.89
C ARG A 193 13.03 -18.30 -7.40
N PRO A 194 11.78 -18.18 -7.89
CA PRO A 194 11.54 -18.07 -9.32
C PRO A 194 12.25 -16.82 -9.86
N SER A 195 13.15 -17.05 -10.80
CA SER A 195 14.05 -16.03 -11.36
C SER A 195 13.43 -15.34 -12.58
N SER A 196 12.29 -15.86 -13.06
CA SER A 196 11.53 -15.30 -14.17
C SER A 196 10.01 -15.53 -14.02
N LEU A 197 9.21 -14.65 -14.63
CA LEU A 197 7.74 -14.70 -14.58
C LEU A 197 7.16 -16.01 -15.16
N GLY A 198 7.88 -16.67 -16.06
CA GLY A 198 7.49 -17.99 -16.59
C GLY A 198 7.64 -19.13 -15.58
N GLU A 199 8.61 -19.04 -14.66
CA GLU A 199 8.79 -20.01 -13.58
C GLU A 199 7.71 -19.85 -12.51
N GLU A 200 7.30 -18.62 -12.21
CA GLU A 200 6.17 -18.36 -11.29
C GLU A 200 4.87 -18.98 -11.80
N GLU A 201 4.59 -18.86 -13.10
CA GLU A 201 3.39 -19.43 -13.71
C GLU A 201 3.41 -20.97 -13.73
N MET A 202 4.59 -21.57 -13.98
CA MET A 202 4.79 -23.01 -13.89
C MET A 202 4.60 -23.53 -12.47
N GLN A 203 5.16 -22.84 -11.46
CA GLN A 203 4.98 -23.19 -10.05
C GLN A 203 3.52 -23.06 -9.58
N LEU A 204 2.81 -22.03 -10.05
CA LEU A 204 1.37 -21.86 -9.81
C LEU A 204 0.54 -22.98 -10.44
N GLN A 205 0.86 -23.40 -11.66
CA GLN A 205 0.18 -24.52 -12.32
C GLN A 205 0.44 -25.85 -11.60
N ILE A 206 1.66 -26.08 -11.11
CA ILE A 206 2.00 -27.25 -10.29
C ILE A 206 1.21 -27.23 -8.98
N ALA A 207 1.17 -26.09 -8.27
CA ALA A 207 0.41 -25.96 -7.02
C ALA A 207 -1.11 -26.17 -7.23
N LEU A 208 -1.65 -25.69 -8.34
CA LEU A 208 -3.05 -25.90 -8.71
C LEU A 208 -3.34 -27.36 -9.11
N ALA A 209 -2.42 -28.03 -9.79
CA ALA A 209 -2.52 -29.45 -10.13
C ALA A 209 -2.46 -30.32 -8.87
N LEU A 210 -1.52 -30.04 -7.97
CA LEU A 210 -1.41 -30.69 -6.66
C LEU A 210 -2.64 -30.44 -5.77
N SER A 211 -3.31 -29.29 -5.96
CA SER A 211 -4.57 -28.99 -5.26
C SER A 211 -5.79 -29.69 -5.87
N LYS A 212 -5.70 -30.18 -7.10
CA LYS A 212 -6.81 -30.80 -7.83
C LYS A 212 -6.89 -32.31 -7.63
N ASP A 213 -5.76 -32.94 -7.33
CA ASP A 213 -5.68 -34.36 -7.00
C ASP A 213 -5.79 -34.56 -5.48
N GLY A 214 -6.94 -34.15 -4.94
CA GLY A 214 -7.29 -34.46 -3.56
C GLY A 214 -7.80 -35.89 -3.44
N ASP A 215 -6.90 -36.85 -3.26
CA ASP A 215 -7.22 -38.07 -2.50
C ASP A 215 -5.97 -38.63 -1.79
N GLY A 216 -5.75 -38.18 -0.55
CA GLY A 216 -4.71 -38.66 0.36
C GLY A 216 -4.19 -37.58 1.31
N PRO A 217 -3.94 -37.87 2.61
CA PRO A 217 -3.36 -36.89 3.53
C PRO A 217 -1.89 -36.67 3.15
N VAL A 218 -1.57 -35.51 2.59
CA VAL A 218 -0.20 -35.11 2.27
C VAL A 218 0.55 -34.91 3.59
N GLU A 219 1.60 -35.71 3.81
CA GLU A 219 2.36 -35.68 5.06
C GLU A 219 2.97 -34.30 5.31
N PHE A 220 2.82 -33.84 6.55
CA PHE A 220 3.20 -32.52 7.04
C PHE A 220 4.70 -32.19 6.87
N GLU A 221 5.54 -33.15 6.49
CA GLU A 221 6.98 -32.99 6.26
C GLU A 221 7.29 -32.38 4.87
N GLU A 222 6.47 -32.64 3.85
CA GLU A 222 6.76 -32.30 2.45
C GLU A 222 6.39 -30.84 2.08
N VAL A 223 5.51 -30.24 2.88
CA VAL A 223 5.04 -28.85 2.73
C VAL A 223 5.74 -27.87 3.68
N ARG A 224 6.58 -28.35 4.62
CA ARG A 224 7.37 -27.51 5.53
C ARG A 224 8.16 -26.39 4.86
N PRO A 225 8.89 -26.59 3.74
CA PRO A 225 9.69 -25.53 3.15
C PRO A 225 8.83 -24.39 2.55
N TYR A 226 7.63 -24.71 2.08
CA TYR A 226 6.70 -23.71 1.53
C TYR A 226 5.92 -22.97 2.62
N TRP A 227 5.62 -23.62 3.74
CA TRP A 227 5.00 -22.97 4.89
C TRP A 227 5.95 -22.02 5.62
N ALA A 228 7.25 -22.31 5.68
CA ALA A 228 8.22 -21.37 6.23
C ALA A 228 8.27 -20.07 5.41
N SER A 229 8.25 -20.18 4.07
CA SER A 229 8.17 -19.03 3.15
C SER A 229 6.83 -18.31 3.21
N LEU A 230 5.71 -19.04 3.31
CA LEU A 230 4.38 -18.43 3.43
C LEU A 230 4.21 -17.76 4.80
N PHE A 231 4.76 -18.32 5.87
CA PHE A 231 4.72 -17.75 7.21
C PHE A 231 5.65 -16.54 7.35
N LEU A 232 6.81 -16.54 6.70
CA LEU A 232 7.66 -15.35 6.58
C LEU A 232 6.99 -14.28 5.73
N PHE A 233 6.37 -14.64 4.60
CA PHE A 233 5.62 -13.70 3.76
C PHE A 233 4.40 -13.11 4.47
N ILE A 234 3.66 -13.92 5.23
CA ILE A 234 2.54 -13.48 6.08
C ILE A 234 3.05 -12.66 7.26
N CYS A 235 4.15 -13.04 7.93
CA CYS A 235 4.76 -12.23 8.99
C CYS A 235 5.29 -10.89 8.47
N GLN A 236 5.78 -10.83 7.23
CA GLN A 236 6.26 -9.62 6.57
C GLN A 236 5.11 -8.75 6.02
N LEU A 237 3.93 -9.36 5.79
CA LEU A 237 2.66 -8.68 5.58
C LEU A 237 1.98 -8.22 6.89
N LEU A 238 2.28 -8.86 8.03
CA LEU A 238 1.72 -8.55 9.35
C LEU A 238 2.62 -7.64 10.21
N THR A 239 3.86 -7.39 9.81
CA THR A 239 4.75 -6.35 10.40
C THR A 239 4.76 -5.03 9.61
N LYS A 240 3.75 -4.80 8.76
CA LYS A 240 3.45 -3.49 8.15
C LYS A 240 2.03 -3.02 8.43
#